data_AF-A0A849YSA3-F1
#
_entry.id   AF-A0A849YSA3-F1
#
_cell.length_a   1.000
_cell.length_b   1.000
_cell.length_c   1.000
_cell.angle_alpha   90.00
_cell.angle_beta   90.00
_cell.angle_gamma   90.00
#
_symmetry.space_group_name_H-M   'P 1'
#
loop_
_entity.id
_entity.type
_entity.pdbx_description
1 polymer ?
#
loop_
_entity_poly.entity_id
_entity_poly.type
_entity_poly.pdbx_seq_one_letter_code
_entity_poly.pdbx_strand_id
1 'polypeptide(L)'
;MRNGHHVVLLASIALAGGGCVGDIGDANDVPPVDTVSCEEGPVAGPSPIRRMTRFEYDQTVRDLLGDTTNPAHGFGAEEEAFGFNNNAAALITTQALAEQYMLAAEDVSLRATEPLSKNVACDPTAAGEEVCAKQFIDTFGKRAFRRPLTDAEKSLLFTQYQFGRAQEDFRLGIRMVIETALQSPAFLYRVELGIPEETSGNVMPLTSWEMASRLSYFLWATMPDDELFAAAEADQLRTP
;
A
#
# COMPACT_ATOMS: atom_id res chain seq x y z
N MET A 1 47.05 -45.62 62.31
CA MET A 1 48.22 -44.82 61.88
C MET A 1 48.12 -44.58 60.38
N ARG A 2 48.49 -43.37 59.95
CA ARG A 2 48.51 -42.79 58.60
C ARG A 2 47.24 -42.11 58.06
N ASN A 3 47.30 -40.79 58.22
CA ASN A 3 46.64 -39.69 57.53
C ASN A 3 46.53 -39.85 56.01
N GLY A 4 45.45 -39.31 55.46
CA GLY A 4 45.32 -38.90 54.06
C GLY A 4 44.32 -37.75 53.97
N HIS A 5 44.82 -36.52 53.87
CA HIS A 5 44.04 -35.29 53.72
C HIS A 5 43.52 -35.18 52.28
N HIS A 6 42.22 -34.99 52.10
CA HIS A 6 41.66 -34.41 50.88
C HIS A 6 40.75 -33.24 51.26
N VAL A 7 41.22 -32.05 50.94
CA VAL A 7 40.52 -30.78 51.02
C VAL A 7 39.72 -30.63 49.73
N VAL A 8 38.40 -30.44 49.81
CA VAL A 8 37.58 -29.97 48.69
C VAL A 8 36.92 -28.67 49.11
N LEU A 9 37.31 -27.60 48.41
CA LEU A 9 36.94 -26.21 48.63
C LEU A 9 35.55 -25.96 48.03
N LEU A 10 34.60 -25.50 48.84
CA LEU A 10 33.30 -24.97 48.39
C LEU A 10 33.50 -23.54 47.87
N ALA A 11 33.23 -23.31 46.58
CA ALA A 11 33.20 -21.98 45.98
C ALA A 11 31.75 -21.47 45.92
N SER A 12 31.43 -20.47 46.74
CA SER A 12 30.17 -19.72 46.70
C SER A 12 30.29 -18.59 45.68
N ILE A 13 29.47 -18.61 44.62
CA ILE A 13 29.36 -17.51 43.66
C ILE A 13 28.36 -16.49 44.20
N ALA A 14 28.85 -15.27 44.50
CA ALA A 14 28.02 -14.13 44.87
C ALA A 14 27.47 -13.44 43.62
N LEU A 15 26.14 -13.30 43.54
CA LEU A 15 25.47 -12.43 42.57
C LEU A 15 25.65 -10.97 43.00
N ALA A 16 26.31 -10.16 42.18
CA ALA A 16 26.31 -8.70 42.32
C ALA A 16 25.22 -8.11 41.43
N GLY A 17 24.18 -7.55 42.04
CA GLY A 17 23.19 -6.72 41.34
C GLY A 17 23.78 -5.34 41.06
N GLY A 18 23.96 -4.99 39.79
CA GLY A 18 24.28 -3.63 39.37
C GLY A 18 23.01 -2.78 39.38
N GLY A 19 22.86 -1.92 40.38
CA GLY A 19 21.89 -0.82 40.34
C GLY A 19 22.50 0.39 39.64
N CYS A 20 21.82 0.93 38.64
CA CYS A 20 22.20 2.21 38.05
C CYS A 20 21.80 3.33 39.02
N VAL A 21 22.77 4.13 39.47
CA VAL A 21 22.54 5.43 40.10
C VAL A 21 22.62 6.47 38.98
N GLY A 22 21.52 7.18 38.72
CA GLY A 22 21.52 8.34 37.83
C GLY A 22 21.74 9.61 38.64
N ASP A 23 22.80 10.35 38.34
CA ASP A 23 23.02 11.70 38.84
C ASP A 23 22.49 12.71 37.81
N ILE A 24 21.74 13.71 38.26
CA ILE A 24 21.20 14.78 37.39
C ILE A 24 21.93 16.07 37.71
N GLY A 25 22.82 16.46 36.81
CA GLY A 25 23.26 17.82 36.60
C GLY A 25 24.48 18.26 37.42
N ASP A 26 25.68 17.93 36.94
CA ASP A 26 26.86 18.77 37.15
C ASP A 26 27.23 19.44 35.82
N ALA A 27 27.39 20.76 35.84
CA ALA A 27 27.52 21.61 34.64
C ALA A 27 28.90 21.54 33.98
N ASN A 28 29.79 20.69 34.49
CA ASN A 28 31.20 20.63 34.08
C ASN A 28 31.64 19.26 33.56
N ASP A 29 30.74 18.28 33.49
CA ASP A 29 31.00 16.95 32.93
C ASP A 29 29.94 16.64 31.85
N VAL A 30 29.94 17.45 30.80
CA VAL A 30 29.30 17.06 29.54
C VAL A 30 30.28 16.09 28.88
N PRO A 31 30.06 14.76 28.90
CA PRO A 31 30.84 13.85 28.07
C PRO A 31 30.75 14.39 26.64
N PRO A 32 31.83 14.28 25.83
CA PRO A 32 31.78 14.73 24.46
C PRO A 32 30.51 14.13 23.86
N VAL A 33 29.57 14.99 23.47
CA VAL A 33 28.42 14.54 22.72
C VAL A 33 29.06 13.97 21.48
N ASP A 34 29.07 12.65 21.36
CA ASP A 34 29.41 11.98 20.11
C ASP A 34 28.54 12.70 19.09
N THR A 35 29.18 13.54 18.28
CA THR A 35 28.50 14.29 17.25
C THR A 35 27.83 13.21 16.43
N VAL A 36 26.50 13.11 16.49
CA VAL A 36 25.71 12.25 15.61
C VAL A 36 26.02 12.78 14.23
N SER A 37 27.01 12.17 13.62
CA SER A 37 27.54 12.58 12.33
C SER A 37 26.59 11.99 11.31
N CYS A 38 25.81 12.85 10.67
CA CYS A 38 25.09 12.49 9.45
C CYS A 38 26.03 12.42 8.23
N GLU A 39 27.32 12.08 8.43
CA GLU A 39 28.30 11.94 7.35
C GLU A 39 28.02 10.73 6.45
N GLU A 40 27.37 9.71 6.99
CA GLU A 40 26.73 8.69 6.16
C GLU A 40 25.40 9.27 5.65
N GLY A 41 25.33 9.50 4.34
CA GLY A 41 24.09 9.90 3.68
C GLY A 41 22.93 8.94 4.01
N PRO A 42 21.67 9.36 3.80
CA PRO A 42 20.51 8.59 4.23
C PRO A 42 20.57 7.15 3.72
N VAL A 43 20.61 6.19 4.65
CA VAL A 43 20.48 4.77 4.35
C VAL A 43 18.99 4.46 4.19
N ALA A 44 18.55 4.26 2.95
CA ALA A 44 17.17 3.89 2.70
C ALA A 44 16.88 2.48 3.27
N GLY A 45 15.78 2.37 4.01
CA GLY A 45 15.26 1.08 4.47
C GLY A 45 14.66 0.25 3.32
N PRO A 46 14.29 -1.02 3.58
CA PRO A 46 13.63 -1.84 2.59
C PRO A 46 12.27 -1.25 2.18
N SER A 47 11.89 -1.47 0.92
CA SER A 47 10.59 -1.08 0.36
C SER A 47 9.73 -2.34 0.13
N PRO A 48 8.94 -2.78 1.12
CA PRO A 48 8.14 -3.99 0.99
C PRO A 48 6.88 -3.75 0.14
N ILE A 49 6.39 -4.80 -0.51
CA ILE A 49 5.07 -4.79 -1.14
C ILE A 49 4.01 -4.70 -0.04
N ARG A 50 3.32 -3.57 0.07
CA ARG A 50 2.35 -3.32 1.14
C ARG A 50 0.94 -3.50 0.62
N ARG A 51 0.22 -4.50 1.15
CA ARG A 51 -1.23 -4.62 0.92
C ARG A 51 -1.94 -3.41 1.55
N MET A 52 -3.03 -2.97 0.94
CA MET A 52 -3.91 -2.00 1.57
C MET A 52 -4.61 -2.61 2.78
N THR A 53 -4.69 -1.85 3.86
CA THR A 53 -5.56 -2.18 5.00
C THR A 53 -7.03 -2.10 4.58
N ARG A 54 -7.94 -2.64 5.39
CA ARG A 54 -9.40 -2.53 5.24
C ARG A 54 -9.83 -1.06 5.22
N PHE A 55 -9.26 -0.28 6.14
CA PHE A 55 -9.51 1.16 6.19
C PHE A 55 -9.08 1.83 4.88
N GLU A 56 -7.86 1.56 4.41
CA GLU A 56 -7.35 2.10 3.15
C GLU A 56 -8.18 1.63 1.93
N TYR A 57 -8.64 0.37 1.92
CA TYR A 57 -9.55 -0.17 0.89
C TYR A 57 -10.87 0.59 0.88
N ASP A 58 -11.51 0.77 2.04
CA ASP A 58 -12.78 1.48 2.18
C ASP A 58 -12.66 2.95 1.76
N GLN A 59 -11.60 3.66 2.17
CA GLN A 59 -11.39 5.04 1.76
C GLN A 59 -11.09 5.15 0.26
N THR A 60 -10.28 4.24 -0.29
CA THR A 60 -9.96 4.26 -1.73
C THR A 60 -11.19 3.96 -2.58
N VAL A 61 -12.00 2.97 -2.22
CA VAL A 61 -13.25 2.66 -2.93
C VAL A 61 -14.24 3.82 -2.85
N ARG A 62 -14.31 4.49 -1.69
CA ARG A 62 -15.12 5.71 -1.52
C ARG A 62 -14.69 6.80 -2.49
N ASP A 63 -13.41 7.15 -2.58
CA ASP A 63 -12.98 8.25 -3.43
C ASP A 63 -12.96 7.88 -4.92
N LEU A 64 -12.81 6.59 -5.23
CA LEU A 64 -12.77 6.07 -6.58
C LEU A 64 -14.17 5.96 -7.22
N LEU A 65 -15.18 5.53 -6.45
CA LEU A 65 -16.51 5.16 -6.95
C LEU A 65 -17.68 5.81 -6.20
N GLY A 66 -17.38 6.56 -5.13
CA GLY A 66 -18.39 7.17 -4.26
C GLY A 66 -19.19 6.14 -3.46
N ASP A 67 -18.62 4.97 -3.18
CA ASP A 67 -19.25 3.93 -2.35
C ASP A 67 -18.88 4.13 -0.87
N THR A 68 -19.89 4.34 -0.03
CA THR A 68 -19.73 4.61 1.41
C THR A 68 -20.18 3.44 2.29
N THR A 69 -20.38 2.24 1.74
CA THR A 69 -20.87 1.07 2.51
C THR A 69 -19.78 0.41 3.36
N ASN A 70 -18.52 0.83 3.20
CA ASN A 70 -17.33 0.23 3.84
C ASN A 70 -17.23 -1.29 3.52
N PRO A 71 -17.03 -1.65 2.23
CA PRO A 71 -17.03 -3.04 1.76
C PRO A 71 -16.00 -3.95 2.47
N ALA A 72 -14.93 -3.41 3.04
CA ALA A 72 -13.92 -4.17 3.75
C ALA A 72 -14.25 -4.43 5.23
N HIS A 73 -15.39 -3.94 5.75
CA HIS A 73 -15.77 -4.12 7.16
C HIS A 73 -15.83 -5.60 7.60
N GLY A 74 -16.26 -6.49 6.69
CA GLY A 74 -16.36 -7.93 6.95
C GLY A 74 -15.05 -8.70 6.76
N PHE A 75 -13.97 -8.05 6.33
CA PHE A 75 -12.71 -8.74 6.08
C PHE A 75 -12.06 -9.16 7.39
N GLY A 76 -11.29 -10.26 7.34
CA GLY A 76 -10.49 -10.72 8.47
C GLY A 76 -9.62 -9.58 9.04
N ALA A 77 -9.46 -9.54 10.37
CA ALA A 77 -8.65 -8.51 11.01
C ALA A 77 -7.20 -8.55 10.53
N GLU A 78 -6.62 -7.36 10.26
CA GLU A 78 -5.18 -7.28 10.09
C GLU A 78 -4.48 -7.70 11.39
N GLU A 79 -3.35 -8.39 11.24
CA GLU A 79 -2.47 -8.65 12.37
C GLU A 79 -1.76 -7.34 12.75
N GLU A 80 -1.90 -6.94 14.01
CA GLU A 80 -1.21 -5.77 14.54
C GLU A 80 0.22 -6.14 14.90
N ALA A 81 1.19 -5.49 14.24
CA ALA A 81 2.61 -5.62 14.57
C ALA A 81 3.14 -4.29 15.11
N PHE A 82 3.74 -4.31 16.30
CA PHE A 82 4.23 -3.11 16.99
C PHE A 82 3.15 -2.02 17.21
N GLY A 83 1.87 -2.40 17.31
CA GLY A 83 0.75 -1.47 17.45
C GLY A 83 0.29 -0.80 16.15
N PHE A 84 0.81 -1.24 15.00
CA PHE A 84 0.40 -0.75 13.69
C PHE A 84 -0.25 -1.88 12.88
N ASN A 85 -1.41 -1.60 12.30
CA ASN A 85 -2.17 -2.53 11.45
C ASN A 85 -1.73 -2.48 9.98
N ASN A 86 -0.67 -1.73 9.68
CA ASN A 86 -0.24 -1.43 8.32
C ASN A 86 1.19 -1.91 8.01
N ASN A 87 1.71 -2.78 8.88
CA ASN A 87 3.03 -3.38 8.71
C ASN A 87 3.02 -4.37 7.54
N ALA A 88 3.79 -4.09 6.49
CA ALA A 88 3.78 -4.90 5.28
C ALA A 88 4.16 -6.36 5.51
N ALA A 89 5.02 -6.68 6.48
CA ALA A 89 5.43 -8.05 6.78
C ALA A 89 4.31 -8.90 7.42
N ALA A 90 3.35 -8.25 8.08
CA ALA A 90 2.21 -8.90 8.73
C ALA A 90 0.97 -9.01 7.81
N LEU A 91 0.97 -8.30 6.67
CA LEU A 91 -0.18 -8.24 5.75
C LEU A 91 -0.16 -9.39 4.73
N ILE A 92 -0.35 -10.62 5.22
CA ILE A 92 -0.44 -11.82 4.38
C ILE A 92 -1.85 -11.91 3.76
N THR A 93 -1.92 -12.31 2.49
CA THR A 93 -3.20 -12.61 1.81
C THR A 93 -3.49 -14.10 1.91
N THR A 94 -4.46 -14.45 2.73
CA THR A 94 -4.98 -15.82 2.83
C THR A 94 -5.99 -16.07 1.70
N GLN A 95 -6.28 -17.35 1.42
CA GLN A 95 -7.34 -17.71 0.47
C GLN A 95 -8.70 -17.11 0.88
N ALA A 96 -9.03 -17.15 2.18
CA ALA A 96 -10.26 -16.56 2.69
C ALA A 96 -10.33 -15.05 2.45
N LEU A 97 -9.20 -14.32 2.61
CA LEU A 97 -9.16 -12.90 2.32
C LEU A 97 -9.28 -12.62 0.81
N ALA A 98 -8.70 -13.46 -0.04
CA ALA A 98 -8.89 -13.36 -1.49
C ALA A 98 -10.38 -13.50 -1.87
N GLU A 99 -11.08 -14.49 -1.31
CA GLU A 99 -12.53 -14.66 -1.49
C GLU A 99 -13.32 -13.43 -1.03
N GLN A 100 -12.94 -12.84 0.10
CA GLN A 100 -13.54 -11.60 0.59
C GLN A 100 -13.34 -10.41 -0.36
N TYR A 101 -12.16 -10.28 -0.98
CA TYR A 101 -11.92 -9.27 -2.02
C TYR A 101 -12.78 -9.49 -3.26
N MET A 102 -12.98 -10.74 -3.69
CA MET A 102 -13.84 -11.05 -4.84
C MET A 102 -15.29 -10.63 -4.58
N LEU A 103 -15.84 -11.03 -3.42
CA LEU A 103 -17.21 -10.67 -3.03
C LEU A 103 -17.40 -9.15 -2.89
N ALA A 104 -16.44 -8.47 -2.27
CA ALA A 104 -16.49 -7.01 -2.17
C ALA A 104 -16.43 -6.32 -3.54
N ALA A 105 -15.59 -6.79 -4.45
CA ALA A 105 -15.47 -6.25 -5.80
C ALA A 105 -16.77 -6.46 -6.60
N GLU A 106 -17.41 -7.62 -6.46
CA GLU A 106 -18.71 -7.90 -7.07
C GLU A 106 -19.77 -6.90 -6.58
N ASP A 107 -19.92 -6.76 -5.27
CA ASP A 107 -20.88 -5.87 -4.62
C ASP A 107 -20.66 -4.39 -4.96
N VAL A 108 -19.40 -3.95 -4.93
CA VAL A 108 -19.03 -2.56 -5.27
C VAL A 108 -19.30 -2.28 -6.74
N SER A 109 -18.96 -3.20 -7.65
CA SER A 109 -19.18 -3.02 -9.09
C SER A 109 -20.66 -2.92 -9.46
N LEU A 110 -21.53 -3.66 -8.76
CA LEU A 110 -22.99 -3.55 -8.89
C LEU A 110 -23.45 -2.12 -8.55
N ARG A 111 -23.10 -1.62 -7.36
CA ARG A 111 -23.49 -0.27 -6.92
C ARG A 111 -22.87 0.83 -7.77
N ALA A 112 -21.63 0.65 -8.22
CA ALA A 112 -20.92 1.61 -9.03
C ALA A 112 -21.55 1.80 -10.43
N THR A 113 -22.34 0.82 -10.90
CA THR A 113 -22.99 0.85 -12.22
C THR A 113 -24.49 1.13 -12.14
N GLU A 114 -25.00 1.55 -10.97
CA GLU A 114 -26.41 1.85 -10.73
C GLU A 114 -26.62 3.20 -10.02
N PRO A 115 -26.89 4.31 -10.75
CA PRO A 115 -26.93 4.41 -12.21
C PRO A 115 -25.53 4.48 -12.83
N LEU A 116 -25.36 3.93 -14.03
CA LEU A 116 -24.08 3.90 -14.75
C LEU A 116 -23.47 5.28 -14.98
N SER A 117 -24.32 6.29 -15.21
CA SER A 117 -23.92 7.68 -15.43
C SER A 117 -23.22 8.33 -14.24
N LYS A 118 -23.27 7.72 -13.04
CA LYS A 118 -22.53 8.22 -11.87
C LYS A 118 -21.02 8.15 -12.08
N ASN A 119 -20.53 7.06 -12.66
CA ASN A 119 -19.10 6.76 -12.78
C ASN A 119 -18.60 6.73 -14.23
N VAL A 120 -19.49 6.63 -15.22
CA VAL A 120 -19.15 6.69 -16.64
C VAL A 120 -19.62 8.02 -17.21
N ALA A 121 -18.67 8.92 -17.49
CA ALA A 121 -18.97 10.26 -18.00
C ALA A 121 -19.24 10.32 -19.52
N CYS A 122 -18.83 9.29 -20.27
CA CYS A 122 -18.98 9.23 -21.73
C CYS A 122 -20.38 8.74 -22.12
N ASP A 123 -20.99 9.35 -23.14
CA ASP A 123 -22.27 8.92 -23.71
C ASP A 123 -22.04 7.84 -24.80
N PRO A 124 -22.38 6.56 -24.52
CA PRO A 124 -22.15 5.47 -25.47
C PRO A 124 -23.02 5.56 -26.72
N THR A 125 -24.14 6.30 -26.68
CA THR A 125 -25.01 6.46 -27.85
C THR A 125 -24.46 7.47 -28.85
N ALA A 126 -23.73 8.49 -28.36
CA ALA A 126 -23.12 9.52 -29.18
C ALA A 126 -21.72 9.13 -29.67
N ALA A 127 -20.87 8.57 -28.79
CA ALA A 127 -19.47 8.26 -29.08
C ALA A 127 -19.21 6.81 -29.49
N GLY A 128 -20.16 5.91 -29.19
CA GLY A 128 -20.00 4.46 -29.34
C GLY A 128 -19.49 3.80 -28.06
N GLU A 129 -20.05 2.62 -27.75
CA GLU A 129 -19.76 1.87 -26.53
C GLU A 129 -18.27 1.57 -26.33
N GLU A 130 -17.56 1.10 -27.36
CA GLU A 130 -16.13 0.77 -27.24
C GLU A 130 -15.25 1.99 -26.92
N VAL A 131 -15.57 3.16 -27.49
CA VAL A 131 -14.84 4.40 -27.24
C VAL A 131 -15.02 4.81 -25.79
N CYS A 132 -16.27 4.78 -25.30
CA CYS A 132 -16.57 5.08 -23.90
C CYS A 132 -15.93 4.07 -22.94
N ALA A 133 -15.91 2.78 -23.27
CA ALA A 133 -15.28 1.76 -22.44
C ALA A 133 -13.77 2.00 -22.29
N LYS A 134 -13.07 2.30 -23.39
CA LYS A 134 -11.63 2.60 -23.37
C LYS A 134 -11.33 3.87 -22.57
N GLN A 135 -12.12 4.93 -22.77
CA GLN A 135 -12.00 6.16 -21.99
C GLN A 135 -12.25 5.92 -20.48
N PHE A 136 -13.25 5.11 -20.15
CA PHE A 136 -13.51 4.72 -18.77
C PHE A 136 -12.32 3.95 -18.20
N ILE A 137 -11.81 2.91 -18.89
CA ILE A 137 -10.64 2.13 -18.46
C ILE A 137 -9.43 3.01 -18.20
N ASP A 138 -9.12 3.95 -19.10
CA ASP A 138 -7.98 4.85 -18.94
C ASP A 138 -8.13 5.77 -17.70
N THR A 139 -9.31 6.36 -17.52
CA THR A 139 -9.56 7.32 -16.43
C THR A 139 -9.69 6.63 -15.07
N PHE A 140 -10.55 5.60 -14.99
CA PHE A 140 -10.77 4.80 -13.79
C PHE A 140 -9.52 4.02 -13.39
N GLY A 141 -8.88 3.34 -14.34
CA GLY A 141 -7.71 2.52 -14.07
C GLY A 141 -6.50 3.34 -13.63
N LYS A 142 -6.30 4.57 -14.16
CA LYS A 142 -5.23 5.46 -13.71
C LYS A 142 -5.35 5.77 -12.23
N ARG A 143 -6.59 6.03 -11.77
CA ARG A 143 -6.89 6.32 -10.36
C ARG A 143 -6.79 5.07 -9.51
N ALA A 144 -7.39 3.96 -9.95
CA ALA A 144 -7.40 2.69 -9.23
C ALA A 144 -5.98 2.14 -9.01
N PHE A 145 -5.14 2.15 -10.05
CA PHE A 145 -3.75 1.67 -9.97
C PHE A 145 -2.77 2.77 -9.60
N ARG A 146 -3.26 4.01 -9.45
CA ARG A 146 -2.54 5.19 -8.97
C ARG A 146 -1.32 5.55 -9.84
N ARG A 147 -1.36 5.14 -11.10
CA ARG A 147 -0.37 5.39 -12.15
C ARG A 147 -1.01 5.15 -13.52
N PRO A 148 -0.41 5.63 -14.62
CA PRO A 148 -0.82 5.24 -15.96
C PRO A 148 -0.84 3.70 -16.10
N LEU A 149 -1.89 3.18 -16.73
CA LEU A 149 -1.96 1.77 -17.06
C LEU A 149 -0.96 1.45 -18.16
N THR A 150 -0.35 0.28 -18.06
CA THR A 150 0.38 -0.35 -19.16
C THR A 150 -0.58 -0.80 -20.25
N ASP A 151 -0.08 -0.99 -21.47
CA ASP A 151 -0.90 -1.49 -22.58
C ASP A 151 -1.48 -2.89 -22.30
N ALA A 152 -0.75 -3.71 -21.54
CA ALA A 152 -1.21 -5.03 -21.11
C ALA A 152 -2.41 -4.92 -20.14
N GLU A 153 -2.34 -4.01 -19.17
CA GLU A 153 -3.44 -3.76 -18.23
C GLU A 153 -4.68 -3.20 -18.95
N LYS A 154 -4.50 -2.24 -19.87
CA LYS A 154 -5.60 -1.72 -20.70
C LYS A 154 -6.25 -2.83 -21.52
N SER A 155 -5.43 -3.67 -22.15
CA SER A 155 -5.91 -4.80 -22.97
C SER A 155 -6.69 -5.81 -22.13
N LEU A 156 -6.16 -6.18 -20.95
CA LEU A 156 -6.82 -7.10 -20.04
C LEU A 156 -8.19 -6.59 -19.59
N LEU A 157 -8.25 -5.33 -19.13
CA LEU A 157 -9.51 -4.72 -18.71
C LEU A 157 -10.49 -4.59 -19.89
N PHE A 158 -10.01 -4.28 -21.09
CA PHE A 158 -10.86 -4.20 -22.27
C PHE A 158 -11.39 -5.56 -22.73
N THR A 159 -10.58 -6.63 -22.64
CA THR A 159 -11.05 -8.01 -22.86
C THR A 159 -12.17 -8.36 -21.89
N GLN A 160 -12.04 -7.95 -20.64
CA GLN A 160 -13.03 -8.23 -19.62
C GLN A 160 -14.33 -7.42 -19.82
N TYR A 161 -14.22 -6.18 -20.29
CA TYR A 161 -15.34 -5.40 -20.79
C TYR A 161 -16.07 -6.13 -21.93
N GLN A 162 -15.32 -6.60 -22.94
CA GLN A 162 -15.90 -7.31 -24.09
C GLN A 162 -16.64 -8.58 -23.66
N PHE A 163 -16.09 -9.32 -22.69
CA PHE A 163 -16.76 -10.47 -22.10
C PHE A 163 -18.11 -10.09 -21.48
N GLY A 164 -18.13 -9.12 -20.56
CA GLY A 164 -19.37 -8.68 -19.92
C GLY A 164 -20.39 -8.14 -20.93
N ARG A 165 -19.93 -7.38 -21.93
CA ARG A 165 -20.78 -6.84 -22.99
C ARG A 165 -21.39 -7.92 -23.87
N ALA A 166 -20.65 -8.98 -24.17
CA ALA A 166 -21.15 -10.11 -24.95
C ALA A 166 -22.18 -10.94 -24.17
N GLN A 167 -22.08 -10.97 -22.84
CA GLN A 167 -22.99 -11.72 -21.99
C GLN A 167 -24.34 -11.01 -21.77
N GLU A 168 -24.34 -9.68 -21.68
CA GLU A 168 -25.57 -8.91 -21.44
C GLU A 168 -25.56 -7.58 -22.18
N ASP A 169 -24.89 -6.57 -21.63
CA ASP A 169 -24.92 -5.20 -22.13
C ASP A 169 -23.69 -4.38 -21.73
N PHE A 170 -23.65 -3.12 -22.17
CA PHE A 170 -22.56 -2.19 -21.88
C PHE A 170 -22.31 -2.05 -20.37
N ARG A 171 -23.39 -2.03 -19.57
CA ARG A 171 -23.33 -1.88 -18.12
C ARG A 171 -22.63 -3.08 -17.49
N LEU A 172 -22.97 -4.31 -17.89
CA LEU A 172 -22.26 -5.51 -17.43
C LEU A 172 -20.78 -5.48 -17.88
N GLY A 173 -20.49 -5.01 -19.09
CA GLY A 173 -19.10 -4.79 -19.53
C GLY A 173 -18.32 -3.88 -18.57
N ILE A 174 -18.86 -2.72 -18.20
CA ILE A 174 -18.23 -1.81 -17.24
C ILE A 174 -18.14 -2.42 -15.84
N ARG A 175 -19.16 -3.15 -15.40
CA ARG A 175 -19.15 -3.88 -14.12
C ARG A 175 -17.95 -4.82 -14.04
N MET A 176 -17.73 -5.63 -15.08
CA MET A 176 -16.62 -6.58 -15.13
C MET A 176 -15.24 -5.88 -15.11
N VAL A 177 -15.12 -4.68 -15.69
CA VAL A 177 -13.90 -3.86 -15.59
C VAL A 177 -13.63 -3.45 -14.15
N ILE A 178 -14.64 -2.88 -13.47
CA ILE A 178 -14.51 -2.42 -12.08
C ILE A 178 -14.15 -3.61 -11.18
N GLU A 179 -14.90 -4.69 -11.29
CA GLU A 179 -14.70 -5.91 -10.52
C GLU A 179 -13.28 -6.47 -10.68
N THR A 180 -12.76 -6.49 -11.91
CA THR A 180 -11.40 -6.98 -12.21
C THR A 180 -10.31 -6.05 -11.70
N ALA A 181 -10.51 -4.75 -11.82
CA ALA A 181 -9.55 -3.78 -11.30
C ALA A 181 -9.45 -3.85 -9.77
N LEU A 182 -10.58 -3.96 -9.05
CA LEU A 182 -10.59 -4.03 -7.58
C LEU A 182 -9.99 -5.33 -7.02
N GLN A 183 -9.86 -6.37 -7.84
CA GLN A 183 -9.20 -7.63 -7.49
C GLN A 183 -7.72 -7.67 -7.92
N SER A 184 -7.28 -6.71 -8.74
CA SER A 184 -5.92 -6.67 -9.26
C SER A 184 -4.89 -6.41 -8.14
N PRO A 185 -3.72 -7.07 -8.17
CA PRO A 185 -2.61 -6.72 -7.30
C PRO A 185 -2.21 -5.24 -7.41
N ALA A 186 -2.36 -4.63 -8.59
CA ALA A 186 -2.05 -3.21 -8.80
C ALA A 186 -2.98 -2.27 -8.01
N PHE A 187 -4.19 -2.73 -7.67
CA PHE A 187 -5.11 -2.03 -6.78
C PHE A 187 -4.86 -2.42 -5.32
N LEU A 188 -4.83 -3.73 -5.01
CA LEU A 188 -4.77 -4.25 -3.63
C LEU A 188 -3.46 -3.96 -2.91
N TYR A 189 -2.36 -3.77 -3.65
CA TYR A 189 -1.05 -3.51 -3.09
C TYR A 189 -0.50 -2.18 -3.59
N ARG A 190 0.26 -1.54 -2.71
CA ARG A 190 1.16 -0.44 -3.02
C ARG A 190 2.55 -1.03 -3.21
N VAL A 191 2.97 -1.04 -4.45
CA VAL A 191 4.28 -1.52 -4.87
C VAL A 191 5.11 -0.32 -5.26
N GLU A 192 6.32 -0.25 -4.72
CA GLU A 192 7.29 0.80 -4.95
C GLU A 192 8.53 0.13 -5.54
N LEU A 193 8.53 0.02 -6.87
CA LEU A 193 9.60 -0.59 -7.67
C LEU A 193 10.74 0.38 -7.96
N GLY A 194 10.48 1.69 -7.92
CA GLY A 194 11.47 2.74 -8.19
C GLY A 194 11.85 2.85 -9.67
N ILE A 195 12.94 3.59 -9.93
CA ILE A 195 13.54 3.78 -11.26
C ILE A 195 14.84 2.96 -11.34
N PRO A 196 14.85 1.76 -11.96
CA PRO A 196 16.02 0.90 -11.99
C PRO A 196 17.28 1.56 -12.56
N GLU A 197 17.11 2.42 -13.57
CA GLU A 197 18.20 3.12 -14.25
C GLU A 197 18.89 4.18 -13.37
N GLU A 198 18.25 4.62 -12.30
CA GLU A 198 18.75 5.63 -11.37
C GLU A 198 19.21 5.04 -10.02
N THR A 199 19.40 3.73 -9.99
CA THR A 199 19.84 3.02 -8.78
C THR A 199 21.26 3.44 -8.37
N SER A 200 21.42 3.82 -7.10
CA SER A 200 22.72 4.10 -6.48
C SER A 200 22.97 3.12 -5.33
N GLY A 201 23.88 2.17 -5.53
CA GLY A 201 24.11 1.09 -4.58
C GLY A 201 22.85 0.23 -4.39
N ASN A 202 22.31 0.20 -3.17
CA ASN A 202 21.06 -0.50 -2.82
C ASN A 202 19.86 0.45 -2.71
N VAL A 203 20.00 1.71 -3.12
CA VAL A 203 18.95 2.73 -3.03
C VAL A 203 18.44 3.04 -4.43
N MET A 204 17.12 2.94 -4.60
CA MET A 204 16.45 3.28 -5.85
C MET A 204 15.48 4.44 -5.60
N PRO A 205 15.56 5.54 -6.39
CA PRO A 205 14.62 6.64 -6.25
C PRO A 205 13.23 6.20 -6.72
N LEU A 206 12.20 6.77 -6.07
CA LEU A 206 10.82 6.58 -6.51
C LEU A 206 10.51 7.42 -7.75
N THR A 207 9.60 6.90 -8.56
CA THR A 207 8.89 7.71 -9.56
C THR A 207 7.98 8.74 -8.88
N SER A 208 7.63 9.81 -9.60
CA SER A 208 6.66 10.79 -9.10
C SER A 208 5.28 10.16 -8.79
N TRP A 209 4.88 9.10 -9.50
CA TRP A 209 3.63 8.36 -9.25
C TRP A 209 3.65 7.56 -7.96
N GLU A 210 4.78 6.90 -7.67
CA GLU A 210 4.98 6.21 -6.40
C GLU A 210 5.07 7.21 -5.24
N MET A 211 5.73 8.36 -5.44
CA MET A 211 5.77 9.42 -4.43
C MET A 211 4.38 9.99 -4.13
N ALA A 212 3.58 10.28 -5.17
CA ALA A 212 2.19 10.67 -5.02
C ALA A 212 1.42 9.66 -4.16
N SER A 213 1.48 8.38 -4.53
CA SER A 213 0.81 7.32 -3.77
C SER A 213 1.34 7.22 -2.33
N ARG A 214 2.65 7.38 -2.12
CA ARG A 214 3.22 7.31 -0.77
C ARG A 214 2.72 8.45 0.12
N LEU A 215 2.77 9.69 -0.38
CA LEU A 215 2.25 10.86 0.32
C LEU A 215 0.75 10.72 0.59
N SER A 216 0.00 10.22 -0.39
CA SER A 216 -1.44 10.14 -0.31
C SER A 216 -1.91 9.22 0.81
N TYR A 217 -1.37 8.00 0.84
CA TYR A 217 -1.73 7.05 1.88
C TYR A 217 -1.11 7.38 3.24
N PHE A 218 -0.03 8.15 3.28
CA PHE A 218 0.52 8.63 4.54
C PHE A 218 -0.39 9.68 5.19
N LEU A 219 -0.93 10.61 4.41
CA LEU A 219 -1.69 11.76 4.91
C LEU A 219 -3.18 11.48 5.06
N TRP A 220 -3.78 10.77 4.11
CA TRP A 220 -5.24 10.59 4.04
C TRP A 220 -5.70 9.14 3.88
N ALA A 221 -4.77 8.18 3.77
CA ALA A 221 -5.08 6.75 3.68
C ALA A 221 -5.95 6.35 2.46
N THR A 222 -5.85 7.10 1.38
CA THR A 222 -6.56 6.85 0.12
C THR A 222 -5.71 7.29 -1.08
N MET A 223 -6.22 7.08 -2.30
CA MET A 223 -5.50 7.38 -3.55
C MET A 223 -5.13 8.88 -3.66
N PRO A 224 -4.15 9.24 -4.51
CA PRO A 224 -3.86 10.64 -4.81
C PRO A 224 -5.11 11.39 -5.30
N ASP A 225 -5.22 12.67 -4.94
CA ASP A 225 -6.22 13.56 -5.52
C ASP A 225 -5.77 14.08 -6.91
N ASP A 226 -6.60 14.89 -7.54
CA ASP A 226 -6.33 15.39 -8.90
C ASP A 226 -5.07 16.27 -8.97
N GLU A 227 -4.79 17.04 -7.91
CA GLU A 227 -3.62 17.91 -7.84
C GLU A 227 -2.34 17.08 -7.70
N LEU A 228 -2.35 16.07 -6.83
CA LEU A 228 -1.21 15.18 -6.65
C LEU A 228 -0.99 14.27 -7.87
N PHE A 229 -2.06 13.85 -8.56
CA PHE A 229 -1.93 13.17 -9.85
C PHE A 229 -1.35 14.08 -10.94
N ALA A 230 -1.74 15.35 -10.99
CA ALA A 230 -1.19 16.30 -11.95
C ALA A 230 0.30 16.57 -11.68
N ALA A 231 0.69 16.72 -10.40
CA ALA A 231 2.09 16.85 -10.00
C ALA A 231 2.91 15.60 -10.37
N ALA A 232 2.33 14.41 -10.20
CA ALA A 232 2.96 13.15 -10.60
C ALA A 232 3.18 13.07 -12.11
N GLU A 233 2.18 13.45 -12.89
CA GLU A 233 2.22 13.47 -14.35
C GLU A 233 3.23 14.48 -14.90
N ALA A 234 3.42 15.61 -14.21
CA ALA A 234 4.41 16.63 -14.54
C ALA A 234 5.83 16.33 -14.01
N ASP A 235 6.05 15.15 -13.40
CA ASP A 235 7.29 14.73 -12.74
C ASP A 235 7.82 15.69 -11.65
N GLN A 236 6.91 16.36 -10.93
CA GLN A 236 7.23 17.40 -9.95
C GLN A 236 7.47 16.88 -8.53
N LEU A 237 7.31 15.57 -8.29
CA LEU A 237 7.37 14.97 -6.95
C LEU A 237 8.69 14.24 -6.68
N ARG A 238 9.71 14.47 -7.51
CA ARG A 238 11.05 13.87 -7.36
C ARG A 238 12.00 14.66 -6.48
N THR A 239 11.67 15.92 -6.20
CA THR A 239 12.46 16.81 -5.35
C THR A 239 11.75 17.01 -4.01
N PRO A 240 12.46 16.95 -2.86
CA PRO A 240 11.91 17.27 -1.55
C PRO A 240 11.36 18.69 -1.44
#